data_AF-A0A964Y566-F1
#
_entry.id   AF-A0A964Y566-F1
#
_cell.length_a   1.000
_cell.length_b   1.000
_cell.length_c   1.000
_cell.angle_alpha   90.00
_cell.angle_beta   90.00
_cell.angle_gamma   90.00
#
_symmetry.space_group_name_H-M   'P 1'
#
loop_
_entity.id
_entity.type
_entity.pdbx_description
1 polymer ?
#
loop_
_entity_poly.entity_id
_entity_poly.type
_entity_poly.pdbx_seq_one_letter_code
_entity_poly.pdbx_strand_id
1 'polypeptide(L)'
;MNFTREPIIETIITPKDGFRLVIRSSKGSSQEEYSVEALEVVSFGHTQFYRSLEKPKCFLLPISDYEVVETREAKIVLKNPAIEKTIKIAGGKEQNHKPTQKEVHAHEPQEA
;
A
#
# COMPACT_ATOMS: atom_id res chain seq x y z
N MET A 1 29.77 18.74 -12.14
CA MET A 1 28.97 19.72 -12.92
C MET A 1 27.67 19.95 -12.18
N ASN A 2 27.56 21.07 -11.45
CA ASN A 2 26.33 21.46 -10.73
C ASN A 2 25.57 22.45 -11.63
N PHE A 3 24.95 21.94 -12.70
CA PHE A 3 24.31 22.80 -13.72
C PHE A 3 22.88 23.21 -13.38
N THR A 4 22.29 22.65 -12.34
CA THR A 4 21.02 23.10 -11.81
C THR A 4 21.30 23.70 -10.46
N ARG A 5 21.09 25.01 -10.31
CA ARG A 5 20.94 25.58 -8.96
C ARG A 5 19.88 24.74 -8.25
N GLU A 6 20.19 24.29 -7.03
CA GLU A 6 19.19 23.59 -6.24
C GLU A 6 17.96 24.50 -6.09
N PRO A 7 16.74 23.97 -6.26
CA PRO A 7 15.54 24.76 -6.03
C PRO A 7 15.53 25.32 -4.62
N ILE A 8 15.16 26.58 -4.49
CA ILE A 8 14.99 27.21 -3.18
C ILE A 8 13.63 26.79 -2.65
N ILE A 9 13.60 26.22 -1.44
CA ILE A 9 12.35 25.93 -0.74
C ILE A 9 11.87 27.23 -0.11
N GLU A 10 10.80 27.79 -0.66
CA GLU A 10 10.21 29.05 -0.18
C GLU A 10 9.37 28.80 1.06
N THR A 11 8.56 27.74 1.05
CA THR A 11 7.72 27.34 2.18
C THR A 11 7.30 25.87 2.10
N ILE A 12 6.78 25.35 3.20
CA ILE A 12 6.21 24.01 3.30
C ILE A 12 4.77 24.12 3.81
N ILE A 13 3.84 23.56 3.07
CA ILE A 13 2.42 23.48 3.40
C ILE A 13 2.18 22.12 4.05
N THR A 14 1.54 22.13 5.20
CA THR A 14 1.10 20.94 5.93
C THR A 14 -0.39 21.08 6.27
N PRO A 15 -1.16 19.97 6.21
CA PRO A 15 -2.58 20.01 6.55
C PRO A 15 -2.77 20.09 8.06
N LYS A 16 -3.97 20.49 8.47
CA LYS A 16 -4.41 20.37 9.87
C LYS A 16 -4.55 18.90 10.29
N ASP A 17 -4.53 18.67 11.61
CA ASP A 17 -4.74 17.34 12.18
C ASP A 17 -6.05 16.69 11.68
N GLY A 18 -5.94 15.49 11.13
CA GLY A 18 -7.07 14.75 10.57
C GLY A 18 -7.47 15.17 9.16
N PHE A 19 -6.66 15.99 8.49
CA PHE A 19 -6.84 16.37 7.09
C PHE A 19 -5.64 15.94 6.24
N ARG A 20 -5.84 15.95 4.93
CA ARG A 20 -4.81 15.68 3.92
C ARG A 20 -4.85 16.74 2.83
N LEU A 21 -3.68 17.04 2.26
CA LEU A 21 -3.59 17.95 1.13
C LEU A 21 -3.92 17.22 -0.16
N VAL A 22 -4.74 17.86 -0.99
CA VAL A 22 -5.12 17.42 -2.33
C VAL A 22 -4.71 18.49 -3.31
N ILE A 23 -3.87 18.13 -4.28
CA ILE A 23 -3.40 19.01 -5.34
C ILE A 23 -4.10 18.58 -6.62
N ARG A 24 -4.85 19.49 -7.23
CA ARG A 24 -5.63 19.18 -8.45
C ARG A 24 -5.42 20.26 -9.50
N SER A 25 -5.53 19.86 -10.77
CA SER A 25 -5.49 20.80 -11.89
C SER A 25 -6.65 21.79 -11.80
N SER A 26 -6.36 23.07 -12.00
CA SER A 26 -7.35 24.15 -12.13
C SER A 26 -8.03 24.16 -13.51
N LYS A 27 -7.55 23.32 -14.45
CA LYS A 27 -8.02 23.25 -15.84
C LYS A 27 -8.78 21.92 -16.08
N GLY A 28 -10.11 21.97 -16.03
CA GLY A 28 -11.01 20.92 -16.58
C GLY A 28 -11.20 19.63 -15.76
N SER A 29 -12.24 18.88 -16.11
CA SER A 29 -12.97 17.94 -15.23
C SER A 29 -12.39 16.53 -15.04
N SER A 30 -11.13 16.24 -15.40
CA SER A 30 -10.54 14.92 -15.12
C SER A 30 -9.03 14.86 -15.37
N GLN A 31 -8.22 14.57 -14.35
CA GLN A 31 -7.58 13.26 -14.13
C GLN A 31 -6.34 13.30 -13.22
N GLU A 32 -5.76 14.48 -12.96
CA GLU A 32 -4.57 14.55 -12.13
C GLU A 32 -4.88 15.16 -10.76
N GLU A 33 -5.06 14.27 -9.80
CA GLU A 33 -5.17 14.58 -8.39
C GLU A 33 -4.06 13.86 -7.63
N TYR A 34 -3.43 14.59 -6.73
CA TYR A 34 -2.37 14.11 -5.87
C TYR A 34 -2.75 14.32 -4.41
N SER A 35 -2.69 13.28 -3.59
CA SER A 35 -2.92 13.39 -2.16
C SER A 35 -1.60 13.22 -1.40
N VAL A 36 -1.22 14.20 -0.60
CA VAL A 36 0.08 14.24 0.11
C VAL A 36 -0.10 14.67 1.56
N GLU A 37 0.82 14.29 2.43
CA GLU A 37 0.88 14.71 3.83
C GLU A 37 1.62 16.05 3.99
N ALA A 38 2.56 16.36 3.10
CA ALA A 38 3.23 17.65 3.04
C ALA A 38 3.54 18.06 1.60
N LEU A 39 3.60 19.36 1.37
CA LEU A 39 3.88 19.93 0.07
C LEU A 39 4.88 21.08 0.17
N GLU A 40 5.95 21.02 -0.61
CA GLU A 40 6.92 22.10 -0.69
C GLU A 40 6.54 23.08 -1.80
N VAL A 41 6.67 24.37 -1.53
CA VAL A 41 6.66 25.42 -2.55
C VAL A 41 8.11 25.75 -2.87
N VAL A 42 8.52 25.48 -4.11
CA VAL A 42 9.90 25.66 -4.55
C VAL A 42 10.00 26.65 -5.68
N SER A 43 11.11 27.40 -5.74
CA SER A 43 11.39 28.35 -6.81
C SER A 43 12.62 27.96 -7.63
N PHE A 44 12.53 28.23 -8.93
CA PHE A 44 13.64 28.18 -9.89
C PHE A 44 13.79 29.55 -10.54
N GLY A 45 14.52 30.45 -9.88
CA GLY A 45 14.60 31.85 -10.30
C GLY A 45 13.26 32.56 -10.07
N HIS A 46 12.54 32.92 -11.13
CA HIS A 46 11.27 33.65 -11.04
C HIS A 46 10.03 32.76 -11.20
N THR A 47 10.20 31.44 -11.38
CA THR A 47 9.10 30.48 -11.51
C THR A 47 8.94 29.66 -10.24
N GLN A 48 7.70 29.32 -9.90
CA GLN A 48 7.37 28.63 -8.66
C GLN A 48 6.56 27.35 -8.94
N PHE A 49 6.80 26.32 -8.13
CA PHE A 49 6.21 24.99 -8.28
C PHE A 49 5.80 24.42 -6.93
N TYR A 50 4.77 23.58 -6.95
CA TYR A 50 4.46 22.64 -5.89
C TYR A 50 5.28 21.37 -6.10
N ARG A 51 6.01 20.93 -5.06
CA ARG A 51 6.83 19.73 -5.09
C ARG A 51 6.42 18.78 -3.98
N SER A 52 6.23 17.51 -4.32
CA SER A 52 6.18 16.43 -3.33
C SER A 52 7.26 15.40 -3.63
N LEU A 53 7.98 15.00 -2.59
CA LEU A 53 8.99 13.93 -2.62
C LEU A 53 8.43 12.61 -2.05
N GLU A 54 7.14 12.58 -1.72
CA GLU A 54 6.48 11.38 -1.19
C GLU A 54 6.48 10.24 -2.22
N LYS A 55 6.81 9.04 -1.76
CA LYS A 55 6.78 7.83 -2.58
C LYS A 55 5.43 7.14 -2.41
N PRO A 56 4.85 6.53 -3.46
CA PRO A 56 5.49 6.17 -4.74
C PRO A 56 5.39 7.22 -5.86
N LYS A 57 4.62 8.31 -5.67
CA LYS A 57 4.35 9.31 -6.71
C LYS A 57 4.89 10.69 -6.32
N CYS A 58 6.18 10.91 -6.58
CA CYS A 58 6.74 12.26 -6.51
C CYS A 58 6.29 13.09 -7.70
N PHE A 59 6.22 14.42 -7.52
CA PHE A 59 5.82 15.34 -8.58
C PHE A 59 6.42 16.74 -8.40
N LEU A 60 6.39 17.50 -9.49
CA LEU A 60 6.70 18.93 -9.54
C LEU A 60 5.69 19.60 -10.48
N LEU A 61 4.81 20.42 -9.92
CA LEU A 61 3.65 20.99 -10.62
C LEU A 61 3.69 22.52 -10.61
N PRO A 62 3.41 23.21 -11.73
CA PRO A 62 3.43 24.67 -11.76
C PRO A 62 2.26 25.25 -10.95
N ILE A 63 2.54 26.23 -10.09
CA ILE A 63 1.53 26.84 -9.20
C ILE A 63 0.39 27.52 -9.99
N SER A 64 0.66 27.97 -11.23
CA SER A 64 -0.34 28.61 -12.09
C SER A 64 -1.46 27.68 -12.54
N ASP A 65 -1.23 26.38 -12.54
CA ASP A 65 -2.11 25.40 -13.16
C ASP A 65 -2.79 24.48 -12.15
N TYR A 66 -2.33 24.48 -10.89
CA TYR A 66 -2.82 23.58 -9.84
C TYR A 66 -3.24 24.37 -8.61
N GLU A 67 -4.28 23.88 -7.95
CA GLU A 67 -4.77 24.39 -6.67
C GLU A 67 -4.54 23.35 -5.57
N VAL A 68 -4.29 23.83 -4.35
CA VAL A 68 -4.10 23.01 -3.15
C VAL A 68 -5.35 23.13 -2.28
N VAL A 69 -5.97 22.01 -1.98
CA VAL A 69 -7.20 21.92 -1.18
C VAL A 69 -6.93 21.02 0.02
N GLU A 70 -7.41 21.43 1.18
CA GLU A 70 -7.39 20.60 2.39
C GLU A 70 -8.68 19.76 2.43
N THR A 71 -8.56 18.44 2.59
CA THR A 71 -9.70 17.51 2.64
C THR A 71 -9.66 16.68 3.92
N ARG A 72 -10.83 16.42 4.51
CA ARG A 72 -10.91 15.65 5.76
C ARG A 72 -10.63 14.17 5.50
N GLU A 73 -9.69 13.59 6.23
CA GLU A 73 -9.31 12.19 6.06
C GLU A 73 -10.29 11.29 6.83
N ALA A 74 -11.18 10.59 6.11
CA ALA A 74 -12.07 9.60 6.71
C ALA A 74 -11.37 8.24 6.79
N LYS A 75 -10.99 7.81 7.98
CA LYS A 75 -10.40 6.48 8.20
C LYS A 75 -11.50 5.46 8.45
N ILE A 76 -11.67 4.51 7.53
CA ILE A 76 -12.59 3.38 7.68
C ILE A 76 -11.77 2.14 8.04
N VAL A 77 -12.08 1.53 9.18
CA VAL A 77 -11.47 0.27 9.58
C VAL A 77 -12.04 -0.85 8.71
N LEU A 78 -11.16 -1.50 7.94
CA LEU A 78 -11.52 -2.69 7.17
C LEU A 78 -11.45 -3.95 8.05
N LYS A 79 -12.07 -5.04 7.61
CA LYS A 79 -12.00 -6.31 8.34
C LYS A 79 -10.55 -6.77 8.46
N ASN A 80 -10.13 -7.11 9.68
CA ASN A 80 -8.81 -7.68 9.92
C ASN A 80 -8.66 -9.04 9.21
N PRO A 81 -7.49 -9.32 8.61
CA PRO A 81 -7.24 -10.64 8.04
C PRO A 81 -7.31 -11.70 9.15
N ALA A 82 -8.11 -12.74 8.93
CA ALA A 82 -8.12 -13.90 9.82
C ALA A 82 -6.88 -14.75 9.54
N ILE A 83 -5.96 -14.82 10.51
CA ILE A 83 -4.84 -15.76 10.45
C ILE A 83 -5.39 -17.12 10.88
N GLU A 84 -5.73 -17.98 9.92
CA GLU A 84 -6.02 -19.39 10.21
C GLU A 84 -4.74 -20.09 10.66
N LYS A 85 -4.66 -20.43 11.94
CA LYS A 85 -3.48 -21.08 12.57
C LYS A 85 -3.25 -22.53 12.12
N THR A 86 -3.90 -23.00 11.05
CA THR A 86 -3.83 -24.39 10.62
C THR A 86 -3.83 -24.49 9.10
N ILE A 87 -2.76 -23.99 8.49
CA ILE A 87 -2.44 -24.36 7.11
C ILE A 87 -1.88 -25.79 7.17
N LYS A 88 -2.74 -26.79 6.98
CA LYS A 88 -2.30 -28.17 6.72
C LYS A 88 -1.74 -28.21 5.31
N ILE A 89 -0.44 -27.96 5.17
CA ILE A 89 0.28 -28.27 3.93
C ILE A 89 0.30 -29.80 3.84
N ALA A 90 -0.64 -30.37 3.08
CA ALA A 90 -0.62 -31.79 2.76
C ALA A 90 0.58 -32.08 1.86
N GLY A 91 1.73 -32.33 2.49
CA GLY A 91 2.91 -32.91 1.84
C GLY A 91 2.55 -34.24 1.18
N GLY A 92 3.17 -34.46 0.02
CA GLY A 92 2.88 -35.50 -0.97
C GLY A 92 2.40 -36.83 -0.41
N LYS A 93 1.36 -37.37 -1.06
CA LYS A 93 0.96 -38.77 -0.95
C LYS A 93 2.15 -39.66 -1.31
N GLU A 94 2.78 -40.30 -0.32
CA GLU A 94 3.46 -41.56 -0.59
C GLU A 94 2.39 -42.64 -0.77
N GLN A 95 2.13 -43.03 -2.01
CA GLN A 95 1.41 -44.26 -2.33
C GLN A 95 2.35 -45.44 -2.08
N ASN A 96 2.25 -46.08 -0.92
CA ASN A 96 2.78 -47.43 -0.75
C ASN A 96 1.62 -48.42 -0.86
N HIS A 97 1.40 -48.94 -2.07
CA HIS A 97 0.55 -50.09 -2.29
C HIS A 97 1.33 -51.36 -1.89
N LYS A 98 0.89 -52.04 -0.83
CA LYS A 98 1.12 -53.49 -0.70
C LYS A 98 -0.17 -54.20 -0.34
N PRO A 99 -0.67 -55.11 -1.19
CA PRO A 99 -1.75 -56.03 -0.85
C PRO A 99 -1.15 -57.29 -0.22
N THR A 100 -1.74 -57.82 0.85
CA THR A 100 -1.54 -59.23 1.21
C THR A 100 -2.79 -59.80 1.87
N GLN A 101 -3.06 -61.03 1.46
CA GLN A 101 -4.30 -61.80 1.49
C GLN A 101 -4.76 -62.24 2.89
N LYS A 102 -6.05 -62.57 2.94
CA LYS A 102 -6.69 -63.44 3.94
C LYS A 102 -5.98 -64.80 3.99
N GLU A 103 -5.77 -65.37 5.17
CA GLU A 103 -6.25 -66.70 5.59
C GLU A 103 -5.88 -67.03 7.06
N VAL A 104 -6.94 -67.26 7.85
CA VAL A 104 -7.21 -68.36 8.82
C VAL A 104 -6.31 -68.66 10.05
N HIS A 105 -7.01 -68.91 11.17
CA HIS A 105 -6.66 -69.53 12.47
C HIS A 105 -6.02 -68.63 13.54
N ALA A 106 -6.43 -68.65 14.82
CA ALA A 106 -7.25 -69.58 15.58
C ALA A 106 -8.05 -68.85 16.68
N HIS A 107 -9.27 -69.33 16.93
CA HIS A 107 -10.06 -69.00 18.12
C HIS A 107 -10.02 -70.24 19.00
N GLU A 108 -9.47 -70.13 20.21
CA GLU A 108 -9.80 -71.05 21.30
C GLU A 108 -10.06 -70.20 22.55
N PRO A 109 -11.12 -70.49 23.34
CA PRO A 109 -11.60 -69.61 24.39
C PRO A 109 -10.91 -69.85 25.75
N GLN A 110 -11.01 -68.84 26.60
CA GLN A 110 -10.80 -68.93 28.05
C GLN A 110 -11.83 -69.89 28.68
N GLU A 111 -11.43 -70.68 29.68
CA GLU A 111 -12.21 -70.77 30.94
C GLU A 111 -11.41 -71.39 32.10
N ALA A 112 -11.63 -70.81 33.28
CA ALA A 112 -11.51 -71.30 34.66
C ALA A 112 -10.20 -71.91 35.18
#